data_AF-A0A7W1TE22-F1
#
_entry.id   AF-A0A7W1TE22-F1
#
_cell.length_a   1.000
_cell.length_b   1.000
_cell.length_c   1.000
_cell.angle_alpha   90.00
_cell.angle_beta   90.00
_cell.angle_gamma   90.00
#
_symmetry.space_group_name_H-M   'P 1'
#
loop_
_entity.id
_entity.type
_entity.pdbx_description
1 polymer ?
#
loop_
_entity_poly.entity_id
_entity_poly.type
_entity_poly.pdbx_seq_one_letter_code
_entity_poly.pdbx_strand_id
1 'polypeptide(L)' 'MRPVSQLEMRVGLLIVAGLVATVVMILAADHLHFERVYRVSAIVVDAGGLRAHSPVTLSGIRIGEVESLATISDPRGSV' A
#
# COMPACT_ATOMS: atom_id res chain seq x y z
N MET A 1 5.04 4.85 -48.67
CA MET A 1 4.45 5.14 -47.35
C MET A 1 3.00 5.58 -47.58
N ARG A 2 2.00 4.80 -47.14
CA ARG A 2 0.60 5.19 -47.30
C ARG A 2 0.31 6.34 -46.32
N PRO A 3 -0.39 7.42 -46.73
CA PRO A 3 -0.77 8.47 -45.80
C PRO A 3 -1.70 7.84 -44.76
N VAL A 4 -1.20 7.74 -43.53
CA VAL A 4 -1.98 7.32 -42.37
C VAL A 4 -3.19 8.24 -42.28
N SER A 5 -4.38 7.66 -42.13
CA SER A 5 -5.61 8.44 -41.99
C SER A 5 -5.49 9.27 -40.71
N GLN A 6 -5.90 10.55 -40.74
CA GLN A 6 -5.85 11.41 -39.54
C GLN A 6 -6.55 10.78 -38.33
N LEU A 7 -7.54 9.91 -38.57
CA LEU A 7 -8.23 9.16 -37.54
C LEU A 7 -7.30 8.17 -36.81
N GLU A 8 -6.48 7.42 -37.54
CA GLU A 8 -5.56 6.43 -36.99
C GLU A 8 -4.53 7.09 -36.07
N MET A 9 -4.03 8.27 -36.47
CA MET A 9 -3.09 9.05 -35.66
C MET A 9 -3.72 9.57 -34.36
N ARG A 10 -4.99 10.02 -34.40
CA ARG A 10 -5.73 10.47 -33.21
C ARG A 10 -6.02 9.33 -32.24
N VAL A 11 -6.42 8.16 -32.76
CA VAL A 11 -6.67 6.97 -31.93
C VAL A 11 -5.38 6.49 -31.29
N GLY A 12 -4.28 6.44 -32.04
CA GLY A 12 -2.96 6.09 -31.49
C GLY A 12 -2.55 7.04 -30.37
N LEU A 13 -2.71 8.36 -30.56
CA LEU A 13 -2.41 9.35 -29.53
C LEU A 13 -3.25 9.14 -28.27
N LEU A 14 -4.54 8.85 -28.41
CA LEU A 14 -5.44 8.63 -27.28
C LEU A 14 -5.04 7.40 -26.45
N ILE A 15 -4.66 6.30 -27.12
CA ILE A 15 -4.18 5.09 -26.43
C ILE A 15 -2.89 5.38 -25.67
N VAL A 16 -1.93 6.07 -26.29
CA VAL A 16 -0.66 6.42 -25.65
C VAL A 16 -0.90 7.34 -24.45
N ALA A 17 -1.78 8.34 -24.58
CA ALA A 17 -2.13 9.24 -23.48
C ALA A 17 -2.79 8.48 -22.31
N GLY A 18 -3.68 7.54 -22.60
CA GLY A 18 -4.29 6.69 -21.56
C GLY A 18 -3.29 5.79 -20.85
N LEU A 19 -2.32 5.23 -21.58
CA LEU A 19 -1.24 4.43 -21.00
C LEU A 19 -0.37 5.29 -20.07
N VAL A 20 0.03 6.48 -20.52
CA VAL A 20 0.81 7.43 -19.71
C VAL A 20 0.04 7.83 -18.45
N ALA A 21 -1.26 8.16 -18.58
CA ALA A 21 -2.10 8.50 -17.43
C ALA A 21 -2.18 7.36 -16.41
N THR A 22 -2.31 6.12 -16.88
CA THR A 22 -2.34 4.92 -16.01
C THR A 22 -1.01 4.77 -15.26
N VAL A 23 0.12 4.91 -15.95
CA VAL A 23 1.45 4.81 -15.33
C VAL A 23 1.63 5.91 -14.28
N VAL A 24 1.27 7.15 -14.60
CA VAL A 24 1.34 8.27 -13.65
C VAL A 24 0.46 8.02 -12.43
N MET A 25 -0.75 7.49 -12.62
CA MET A 25 -1.66 7.17 -11.50
C MET A 25 -1.09 6.08 -10.58
N ILE A 26 -0.45 5.05 -11.14
CA ILE A 26 0.21 4.00 -10.36
C ILE A 26 1.39 4.57 -9.56
N LEU A 27 2.20 5.44 -10.17
CA LEU A 27 3.34 6.06 -9.51
C LEU A 27 2.93 7.10 -8.45
N ALA A 28 1.81 7.80 -8.68
CA ALA A 28 1.26 8.78 -7.74
C ALA A 28 0.47 8.12 -6.60
N ALA A 29 0.00 6.88 -6.78
CA ALA A 29 -0.53 6.09 -5.69
C ALA A 29 0.63 5.75 -4.74
N ASP A 30 0.65 6.43 -3.60
CA ASP A 30 1.65 6.39 -2.51
C ASP A 30 2.00 4.97 -1.97
N HIS A 31 1.45 3.90 -2.56
CA HIS A 31 1.72 2.50 -2.22
C HIS A 31 3.16 2.04 -2.46
N LEU A 32 3.96 2.80 -3.22
CA LEU A 32 5.36 2.49 -3.45
C LEU A 32 6.25 3.16 -2.39
N HIS A 33 5.99 2.87 -1.11
CA HIS A 33 6.89 3.26 -0.03
C HIS A 33 8.17 2.42 -0.11
N PHE A 34 9.15 2.88 -0.89
CA PHE A 34 10.52 2.33 -0.95
C PHE A 34 11.36 2.68 0.28
N GLU A 35 10.72 2.90 1.43
CA GLU A 35 11.40 3.26 2.66
C GLU A 35 11.85 2.00 3.40
N ARG A 36 13.06 2.03 3.96
CA ARG A 36 13.62 0.89 4.70
C ARG A 36 12.89 0.75 6.04
N VAL A 37 11.83 -0.04 6.04
CA VAL A 37 11.08 -0.39 7.25
C VAL A 37 11.69 -1.60 7.97
N TYR A 38 11.44 -1.72 9.27
CA TYR A 38 11.82 -2.86 10.09
C TYR A 38 10.60 -3.38 10.85
N ARG A 39 10.60 -4.69 11.15
CA ARG A 39 9.50 -5.33 11.86
C ARG A 39 9.78 -5.34 13.36
N VAL A 40 8.79 -4.93 14.15
CA VAL A 40 8.82 -5.00 15.62
C VAL A 40 7.65 -5.85 16.08
N SER A 41 7.92 -6.80 16.98
CA SER A 41 6.89 -7.62 17.62
C SER A 41 6.72 -7.18 19.07
N ALA A 42 5.47 -7.07 19.50
CA ALA A 42 5.10 -6.76 20.88
C ALA A 42 4.02 -7.73 21.36
N ILE A 43 4.07 -8.08 22.64
CA ILE A 43 3.03 -8.88 23.29
C ILE A 43 2.18 -7.91 24.12
N VAL A 44 0.88 -7.96 23.91
CA VAL A 44 -0.11 -7.14 24.62
C VAL A 44 -1.14 -8.04 25.28
N VAL A 45 -1.64 -7.61 26.44
CA VAL A 45 -2.66 -8.35 27.21
C VAL A 45 -4.02 -8.28 26.51
N ASP A 46 -4.35 -7.12 25.94
CA ASP A 46 -5.57 -6.90 25.17
C ASP A 46 -5.24 -6.08 23.91
N ALA A 47 -5.63 -6.61 22.75
CA ALA A 47 -5.48 -5.97 21.43
C ALA A 47 -6.85 -5.52 20.87
N GLY A 48 -7.83 -5.27 21.74
CA GLY A 48 -9.18 -4.87 21.38
C GLY A 48 -9.20 -3.72 20.36
N GLY A 49 -9.78 -3.99 19.19
CA GLY A 49 -9.92 -3.03 18.10
C GLY A 49 -8.72 -2.91 17.15
N LEU A 50 -7.60 -3.58 17.42
CA LEU A 50 -6.48 -3.63 16.47
C LEU A 50 -6.83 -4.51 15.26
N ARG A 51 -6.45 -4.03 14.07
CA ARG A 51 -6.59 -4.75 12.80
C ARG A 51 -5.30 -4.67 12.01
N ALA A 52 -5.10 -5.59 11.07
CA ALA A 52 -4.07 -5.43 10.05
C ALA A 52 -4.22 -4.06 9.35
N HIS A 53 -3.10 -3.41 9.05
CA HIS A 53 -2.99 -2.05 8.49
C HIS A 53 -3.47 -0.92 9.43
N SER A 54 -3.69 -1.19 10.72
CA SER A 54 -3.92 -0.12 11.70
C SER A 54 -2.67 0.76 11.81
N PRO A 55 -2.80 2.10 11.86
CA PRO A 55 -1.65 3.00 11.93
C PRO A 55 -0.97 2.89 13.30
N VAL A 56 0.36 2.74 13.29
CA VAL A 56 1.18 2.84 14.50
C VAL A 56 1.65 4.28 14.63
N THR A 57 1.42 4.89 15.80
CA THR A 57 1.77 6.28 16.05
C THR A 57 2.80 6.41 17.17
N LEU A 58 3.71 7.37 17.01
CA LEU A 58 4.64 7.80 18.05
C LEU A 58 4.41 9.30 18.27
N SER A 59 3.99 9.67 19.48
CA SER A 59 3.70 11.06 19.83
C SER A 59 2.71 11.75 18.85
N GLY A 60 1.75 10.97 18.33
CA GLY A 60 0.73 11.45 17.38
C GLY A 60 1.14 11.44 15.90
N ILE A 61 2.39 11.12 15.58
CA ILE A 61 2.87 10.99 14.19
C ILE A 61 2.76 9.52 13.76
N ARG A 62 2.17 9.24 12.59
CA ARG A 62 2.16 7.88 12.01
C ARG A 62 3.58 7.49 11.60
N ILE A 63 4.07 6.41 12.20
CA ILE A 63 5.43 5.88 11.96
C ILE A 63 5.43 4.51 11.29
N GLY A 64 4.26 3.89 11.13
CA GLY A 64 4.15 2.58 10.50
C GLY A 64 2.72 2.05 10.53
N GLU A 65 2.61 0.75 10.30
CA GLU A 65 1.34 0.03 10.31
C GLU A 65 1.50 -1.38 10.86
N VAL A 66 0.40 -1.91 11.41
CA VAL A 66 0.36 -3.28 11.93
C VAL A 66 0.32 -4.26 10.77
N GLU A 67 1.34 -5.10 10.66
CA GLU A 67 1.41 -6.11 9.60
C GLU A 67 0.50 -7.32 9.89
N SER A 68 0.61 -7.89 11.09
CA SER A 68 -0.17 -9.07 11.48
C SER A 68 -0.42 -9.16 12.99
N LEU A 69 -1.45 -9.92 13.35
CA LEU A 69 -1.86 -10.17 14.73
C LEU A 69 -1.99 -11.68 14.92
N ALA A 70 -1.45 -12.20 16.02
CA ALA A 70 -1.56 -13.60 16.40
C ALA A 70 -1.89 -13.71 17.88
N THR A 71 -2.85 -14.56 18.21
CA THR A 71 -3.14 -14.90 19.60
C THR A 71 -2.15 -15.93 20.09
N ILE A 72 -1.39 -15.59 21.13
CA ILE A 72 -0.49 -16.52 21.81
C ILE A 72 -1.27 -17.13 22.98
N SER A 73 -1.72 -18.37 22.80
CA SER A 73 -2.29 -19.14 23.91
C SER A 73 -1.15 -19.86 24.63
N ASP A 74 -0.78 -19.41 25.84
CA ASP A 74 0.15 -20.17 26.69
C ASP A 74 -0.60 -21.36 27.32
N PRO A 75 -0.17 -22.61 27.07
CA PRO A 75 -0.77 -23.80 27.69
C PRO A 75 -0.62 -23.88 29.22
N ARG A 76 0.12 -22.95 29.85
CA ARG A 76 0.48 -23.00 31.29
C ARG A 76 -0.31 -22.07 32.21
N GLY A 77 -1.31 -21.36 31.71
CA GLY A 77 -2.30 -20.68 32.57
C GLY A 77 -2.37 -19.17 32.39
N SER A 78 -3.61 -18.68 32.44
CA SER A 78 -4.03 -17.29 32.38
C SER A 78 -3.44 -16.46 33.53
N VAL A 79 -2.70 -15.41 33.18
CA VAL A 79 -2.55 -14.19 33.99
C VAL A 79 -3.03 -13.00 33.18
#